data_AF-G7GEL7-F1
#
_entry.id   AF-G7GEL7-F1
#
_cell.length_a   1.000
_cell.length_b   1.000
_cell.length_c   1.000
_cell.angle_alpha   90.00
_cell.angle_beta   90.00
_cell.angle_gamma   90.00
#
_symmetry.space_group_name_H-M   'P 1'
#
loop_
_entity.id
_entity.type
_entity.pdbx_description
1 polymer ?
#
loop_
_entity_poly.entity_id
_entity_poly.type
_entity_poly.pdbx_seq_one_letter_code
_entity_poly.pdbx_strand_id
1 'polypeptide(L)'
;MVIIMFAMRLNPIVDIGPSLINAFQSIVILIVGTNFCFKANGGNQGKQFLNRLICIFLPIGVKFFVAYLLVLIFIILGFVISARFIEPSIIPILIEPYKNWVNFFISIVIQVIMYWRFCIALKAINRI
;
A
#
# COMPACT_ATOMS: atom_id res chain seq x y z
N MET A 1 5.48 5.89 -1.58
CA MET A 1 6.17 4.64 -1.97
C MET A 1 7.68 4.76 -1.92
N VAL A 2 8.32 5.65 -2.69
CA VAL A 2 9.80 5.80 -2.67
C VAL A 2 10.35 6.14 -1.29
N ILE A 3 9.71 7.06 -0.55
CA ILE A 3 10.11 7.44 0.82
C ILE A 3 9.95 6.27 1.82
N ILE A 4 8.92 5.45 1.65
CA ILE A 4 8.66 4.27 2.50
C ILE A 4 9.70 3.17 2.20
N MET A 5 10.04 2.95 0.93
CA MET A 5 11.12 2.03 0.52
C MET A 5 12.48 2.50 1.05
N PHE A 6 12.73 3.81 1.11
CA PHE A 6 13.95 4.37 1.69
C PHE A 6 13.99 4.22 3.21
N ALA A 7 12.86 4.43 3.90
CA ALA A 7 12.74 4.21 5.34
C ALA A 7 12.90 2.72 5.73
N MET A 8 12.40 1.79 4.90
CA MET A 8 12.62 0.35 5.08
C MET A 8 14.09 -0.06 4.96
N ARG A 9 14.91 0.70 4.21
CA ARG A 9 16.35 0.43 4.04
C ARG A 9 17.18 0.73 5.29
N LEU A 10 16.66 1.54 6.20
CA LEU A 10 17.33 1.91 7.46
C LEU A 10 16.93 0.99 8.63
N ASN A 11 15.94 0.11 8.44
CA ASN A 11 15.48 -0.79 9.49
C ASN A 11 16.25 -2.12 9.39
N PRO A 12 16.93 -2.58 10.46
CA PRO A 12 17.61 -3.88 10.43
C PRO A 12 16.62 -5.00 10.13
N ILE A 13 17.01 -5.95 9.28
CA ILE A 13 16.22 -7.15 9.02
C ILE A 13 16.35 -8.04 10.26
N VAL A 14 15.37 -7.93 11.17
CA VAL A 14 15.35 -8.70 12.42
C VAL A 14 14.87 -10.14 12.17
N ASP A 15 13.92 -10.33 11.23
CA ASP A 15 13.34 -11.64 10.91
C ASP A 15 13.28 -11.91 9.40
N ILE A 16 14.03 -12.91 8.94
CA ILE A 16 14.17 -13.25 7.51
C ILE A 16 12.87 -13.87 6.95
N GLY A 17 12.21 -14.76 7.70
CA GLY A 17 11.03 -15.50 7.24
C GLY A 17 9.85 -14.61 6.84
N PRO A 18 9.29 -13.79 7.75
CA PRO A 18 8.21 -12.85 7.46
C PRO A 18 8.58 -11.83 6.38
N SER A 19 9.86 -11.42 6.32
CA SER A 19 10.35 -10.48 5.31
C SER A 19 10.32 -11.07 3.90
N LEU A 20 10.69 -12.35 3.73
CA LEU A 20 10.61 -13.06 2.45
C LEU A 20 9.16 -13.25 2.00
N ILE A 21 8.25 -13.59 2.92
CA ILE A 21 6.82 -13.73 2.62
C ILE A 21 6.24 -12.40 2.12
N ASN A 22 6.56 -11.29 2.78
CA ASN A 22 6.16 -9.94 2.36
C ASN A 22 6.71 -9.57 0.96
N ALA A 23 7.98 -9.88 0.70
CA ALA A 23 8.62 -9.59 -0.58
C ALA A 23 7.97 -10.39 -1.71
N PHE A 24 7.78 -11.70 -1.51
CA PHE A 24 7.11 -12.58 -2.47
C PHE A 24 5.68 -12.12 -2.76
N GLN A 25 4.91 -11.83 -1.71
CA GLN A 25 3.55 -11.28 -1.82
C GLN A 25 3.54 -9.98 -2.63
N SER A 26 4.48 -9.08 -2.40
CA SER A 26 4.55 -7.81 -3.12
C SER A 26 4.91 -7.99 -4.60
N ILE A 27 5.79 -8.95 -4.93
CA ILE A 27 6.12 -9.31 -6.31
C ILE A 27 4.89 -9.90 -7.02
N VAL A 28 4.15 -10.80 -6.38
CA VAL A 28 2.93 -11.39 -6.95
C VAL A 28 1.91 -10.30 -7.25
N ILE A 29 1.64 -9.39 -6.30
CA ILE A 29 0.69 -8.29 -6.52
C ILE A 29 1.19 -7.34 -7.60
N LEU A 30 2.49 -7.04 -7.66
CA LEU A 30 3.08 -6.21 -8.71
C LEU A 30 2.84 -6.81 -10.09
N ILE A 31 3.15 -8.09 -10.29
CA ILE A 31 2.97 -8.78 -11.58
C ILE A 31 1.48 -8.80 -11.96
N VAL A 32 0.62 -9.26 -11.05
CA VAL A 32 -0.82 -9.39 -11.30
C VAL A 32 -1.45 -8.01 -11.55
N GLY A 33 -1.19 -7.04 -10.68
CA GLY A 33 -1.72 -5.68 -10.76
C GLY A 33 -1.26 -4.94 -12.02
N THR A 34 0.00 -5.12 -12.43
CA THR A 34 0.51 -4.54 -13.68
C THR A 34 -0.18 -5.16 -14.90
N ASN A 35 -0.39 -6.48 -14.91
CA ASN A 35 -1.13 -7.15 -15.98
C ASN A 35 -2.58 -6.65 -16.07
N PHE A 36 -3.25 -6.45 -14.94
CA PHE A 36 -4.60 -5.83 -14.92
C PHE A 36 -4.58 -4.41 -15.48
N CYS A 37 -3.60 -3.58 -15.10
CA CYS A 37 -3.45 -2.23 -15.64
C CYS A 37 -3.19 -2.25 -17.15
N PHE A 38 -2.35 -3.17 -17.62
CA PHE A 38 -2.06 -3.34 -19.04
C PHE A 38 -3.33 -3.70 -19.83
N LYS A 39 -4.10 -4.68 -19.35
CA LYS A 39 -5.41 -5.03 -19.94
C LYS A 39 -6.38 -3.86 -19.91
N ALA A 40 -6.43 -3.08 -18.82
CA ALA A 40 -7.29 -1.91 -18.70
C ALA A 40 -6.94 -0.78 -19.69
N ASN A 41 -5.67 -0.67 -20.10
CA ASN A 41 -5.22 0.25 -21.14
C ASN A 41 -5.50 -0.25 -22.57
N GLY A 42 -6.17 -1.39 -22.76
CA GLY A 42 -6.44 -1.98 -24.08
C GLY A 42 -5.44 -3.08 -24.49
N GLY A 43 -4.58 -3.53 -23.58
CA GLY A 43 -3.62 -4.61 -23.83
C GLY A 43 -2.68 -4.29 -24.99
N ASN A 44 -2.53 -5.23 -25.92
CA ASN A 44 -1.66 -5.08 -27.09
C ASN A 44 -2.11 -3.98 -28.07
N GLN A 45 -3.37 -3.55 -28.00
CA GLN A 45 -3.90 -2.45 -28.81
C GLN A 45 -3.80 -1.09 -28.08
N GLY A 46 -3.46 -1.12 -26.79
CA GLY A 46 -3.31 0.07 -25.97
C GLY A 46 -2.07 0.86 -26.34
N LYS A 47 -2.23 2.14 -26.69
CA LYS A 47 -1.10 3.02 -26.97
C LYS A 47 -0.48 3.55 -25.68
N GLN A 48 0.85 3.64 -25.67
CA GLN A 48 1.63 4.40 -24.68
C GLN A 48 1.34 4.04 -23.20
N PHE A 49 1.23 2.75 -22.89
CA PHE A 49 0.93 2.27 -21.52
C PHE A 49 1.85 2.88 -20.46
N LEU A 50 3.17 2.83 -20.68
CA LEU A 50 4.14 3.30 -19.70
C LEU A 50 4.02 4.80 -19.46
N ASN A 51 3.90 5.60 -20.53
CA ASN A 51 3.75 7.05 -20.41
C ASN A 51 2.48 7.41 -19.64
N ARG A 52 1.35 6.78 -19.97
CA ARG A 52 0.08 6.98 -19.27
C ARG A 52 0.17 6.59 -17.79
N LEU A 53 0.79 5.45 -17.49
CA LEU A 53 0.99 4.99 -16.13
C LEU A 53 1.83 5.98 -15.31
N ILE A 54 2.93 6.49 -15.86
CA ILE A 54 3.79 7.49 -15.20
C ILE A 54 3.02 8.80 -14.96
N CYS A 55 2.27 9.30 -15.96
CA CYS A 55 1.47 10.51 -15.81
C CYS A 55 0.40 10.40 -14.71
N ILE A 56 -0.18 9.21 -14.54
CA ILE A 56 -1.21 8.94 -13.53
C ILE A 56 -0.60 8.62 -12.15
N PHE A 57 0.64 8.13 -12.11
CA PHE A 57 1.31 7.73 -10.88
C PHE A 57 1.34 8.86 -9.84
N LEU A 58 1.71 10.07 -10.28
CA LEU A 58 1.80 11.23 -9.40
C LEU A 58 0.44 11.65 -8.79
N PRO A 59 -0.62 11.94 -9.59
CA PRO A 59 -1.89 12.39 -9.02
C PRO A 59 -2.58 11.32 -8.16
N ILE A 60 -2.49 10.04 -8.52
CA ILE A 60 -3.03 8.97 -7.68
C ILE A 60 -2.19 8.80 -6.42
N GLY A 61 -0.86 8.86 -6.54
CA GLY A 61 0.06 8.78 -5.41
C GLY A 61 -0.20 9.87 -4.36
N VAL A 62 -0.44 11.13 -4.79
CA VAL A 62 -0.78 12.24 -3.89
C VAL A 62 -2.11 11.99 -3.17
N LYS A 63 -3.16 11.56 -3.89
CA LYS A 63 -4.47 11.25 -3.28
C LYS A 63 -4.35 10.14 -2.23
N PHE A 64 -3.58 9.09 -2.53
CA PHE A 64 -3.31 8.01 -1.58
C PHE A 64 -2.51 8.48 -0.37
N PHE A 65 -1.50 9.31 -0.57
CA PHE A 65 -0.69 9.84 0.52
C PHE A 65 -1.52 10.67 1.49
N VAL A 66 -2.38 11.55 0.97
CA VAL A 66 -3.30 12.33 1.81
C VAL A 66 -4.28 11.43 2.55
N ALA A 67 -4.88 10.44 1.88
CA ALA A 67 -5.79 9.48 2.52
C ALA A 67 -5.09 8.68 3.64
N TYR A 68 -3.86 8.23 3.39
CA TYR A 68 -3.05 7.52 4.38
C TYR A 68 -2.73 8.40 5.59
N LEU A 69 -2.34 9.65 5.37
CA LEU A 69 -2.09 10.61 6.46
C LEU A 69 -3.34 10.83 7.31
N LEU A 70 -4.51 11.00 6.69
CA LEU A 70 -5.77 11.16 7.41
C LEU A 70 -6.08 9.93 8.28
N VAL A 71 -5.99 8.72 7.71
CA VAL A 71 -6.20 7.48 8.46
C VAL A 71 -5.24 7.37 9.64
N LEU A 72 -3.97 7.69 9.43
CA LEU A 72 -2.95 7.66 10.48
C LEU A 72 -3.26 8.66 11.60
N ILE A 73 -3.68 9.88 11.26
CA ILE A 73 -4.12 10.88 12.24
C ILE A 73 -5.31 10.36 13.06
N PHE A 74 -6.32 9.78 12.42
CA PHE A 74 -7.48 9.21 13.14
C PHE A 74 -7.09 8.07 14.07
N ILE A 75 -6.18 7.18 13.63
CA ILE A 75 -5.67 6.08 14.46
C ILE A 75 -4.92 6.63 15.67
N ILE A 76 -4.04 7.62 15.48
CA ILE A 76 -3.29 8.24 16.59
C ILE A 76 -4.24 8.92 17.57
N LEU A 77 -5.21 9.69 17.08
CA LEU A 77 -6.20 10.35 17.95
C LEU A 77 -7.02 9.32 18.73
N GLY A 78 -7.51 8.28 18.07
CA GLY A 78 -8.23 7.18 18.73
C GLY A 78 -7.37 6.51 19.79
N PHE A 79 -6.10 6.24 19.47
CA PHE A 79 -5.15 5.65 20.41
C PHE A 79 -4.87 6.55 21.62
N VAL A 80 -4.64 7.85 21.41
CA VAL A 80 -4.39 8.82 22.49
C VAL A 80 -5.59 8.92 23.43
N ILE A 81 -6.82 8.88 22.90
CA ILE A 81 -8.04 8.89 23.70
C ILE A 81 -8.18 7.56 24.47
N SER A 82 -8.01 6.42 23.81
CA SER A 82 -8.17 5.11 24.44
C SER A 82 -7.08 4.79 25.46
N ALA A 83 -5.85 5.25 25.23
CA ALA A 83 -4.71 5.03 26.13
C ALA A 83 -4.91 5.69 27.51
N ARG A 84 -5.83 6.65 27.64
CA ARG A 84 -6.24 7.21 28.94
C ARG A 84 -6.94 6.19 29.84
N PHE A 85 -7.50 5.12 29.26
CA PHE A 85 -8.31 4.12 29.95
C PHE A 85 -7.62 2.77 30.10
N ILE A 86 -6.39 2.62 29.59
CA ILE A 86 -5.66 1.35 29.54
C ILE A 86 -4.32 1.53 30.26
N GLU A 87 -3.98 0.60 31.15
CA GLU A 87 -2.66 0.60 31.78
C GLU A 87 -1.55 0.43 30.72
N PRO A 88 -0.52 1.31 30.72
CA PRO A 88 0.53 1.27 29.69
C PRO A 88 1.27 -0.07 29.57
N SER A 89 1.32 -0.84 30.66
CA SER A 89 1.94 -2.17 30.73
C SER A 89 1.20 -3.24 29.92
N ILE A 90 -0.11 -3.09 29.70
CA ILE A 90 -0.96 -4.08 29.02
C ILE A 90 -0.91 -3.92 27.50
N ILE A 91 -0.69 -2.69 27.03
CA ILE A 91 -0.68 -2.31 25.60
C ILE A 91 0.27 -3.17 24.74
N PRO A 92 1.56 -3.36 25.10
CA PRO A 92 2.47 -4.17 24.28
C PRO A 92 2.02 -5.63 24.16
N ILE A 93 1.57 -6.22 25.28
CA ILE A 93 1.12 -7.63 25.34
C ILE A 93 -0.07 -7.86 24.40
N LEU A 94 -0.98 -6.89 24.27
CA LEU A 94 -2.16 -7.01 23.42
C LEU A 94 -1.82 -6.86 21.92
N ILE A 95 -0.84 -6.03 21.56
CA ILE A 95 -0.57 -5.64 20.16
C ILE A 95 0.49 -6.52 19.51
N GLU A 96 1.55 -6.86 20.25
CA GLU A 96 2.73 -7.54 19.74
C GLU A 96 2.44 -8.84 18.95
N PRO A 97 1.56 -9.76 19.40
CA PRO A 97 1.28 -10.99 18.65
C PRO A 97 0.57 -10.74 17.31
N TYR A 98 -0.21 -9.67 17.18
CA TYR A 98 -1.00 -9.37 15.98
C TYR A 98 -0.30 -8.40 15.04
N LYS A 99 0.70 -7.65 15.51
CA LYS A 99 1.38 -6.58 14.77
C LYS A 99 1.80 -7.01 13.36
N ASN A 100 2.43 -8.18 13.24
CA ASN A 100 2.95 -8.67 11.96
C ASN A 100 1.83 -9.04 10.98
N TRP A 101 0.78 -9.72 11.47
CA TRP A 101 -0.38 -10.09 10.66
C TRP A 101 -1.16 -8.86 10.20
N VAL A 102 -1.43 -7.92 11.12
CA VAL A 102 -2.12 -6.67 10.81
C VAL A 102 -1.36 -5.89 9.73
N ASN A 103 -0.03 -5.75 9.87
CA ASN A 103 0.80 -5.10 8.86
C ASN A 103 0.76 -5.82 7.52
N PHE A 104 0.79 -7.15 7.51
CA PHE A 104 0.69 -7.97 6.30
C PHE A 104 -0.64 -7.73 5.57
N PHE A 105 -1.77 -7.78 6.28
CA PHE A 105 -3.09 -7.55 5.69
C PHE A 105 -3.25 -6.12 5.19
N ILE A 106 -2.82 -5.13 5.96
CA ILE A 106 -2.86 -3.71 5.55
C ILE A 106 -2.03 -3.51 4.28
N SER A 107 -0.84 -4.11 4.19
CA SER A 107 0.01 -4.07 3.00
C SER A 107 -0.72 -4.60 1.76
N ILE A 108 -1.34 -5.78 1.85
CA ILE A 108 -2.11 -6.36 0.74
C ILE A 108 -3.24 -5.43 0.31
N VAL A 109 -4.05 -4.96 1.27
CA VAL A 109 -5.22 -4.11 0.99
C VAL A 109 -4.78 -2.82 0.30
N ILE A 110 -3.75 -2.15 0.80
CA ILE A 110 -3.25 -0.90 0.20
C ILE A 110 -2.76 -1.15 -1.23
N GLN A 111 -1.95 -2.20 -1.45
CA GLN A 111 -1.44 -2.52 -2.79
C GLN A 111 -2.57 -2.81 -3.78
N VAL A 112 -3.56 -3.61 -3.38
CA VAL A 112 -4.72 -3.95 -4.22
C VAL A 112 -5.54 -2.71 -4.58
N ILE A 113 -5.88 -1.86 -3.61
CA ILE A 113 -6.65 -0.64 -3.86
C ILE A 113 -5.85 0.31 -4.79
N MET A 114 -4.52 0.38 -4.64
CA MET A 114 -3.67 1.20 -5.49
C MET A 114 -3.73 0.76 -6.96
N TYR A 115 -3.53 -0.54 -7.22
CA TYR A 115 -3.64 -1.09 -8.58
C TYR A 115 -5.05 -0.96 -9.16
N TRP A 116 -6.08 -1.14 -8.34
CA TRP A 116 -7.45 -0.92 -8.74
C TRP A 116 -7.68 0.52 -9.22
N ARG A 117 -7.16 1.51 -8.49
CA ARG A 117 -7.26 2.94 -8.86
C ARG A 117 -6.50 3.25 -10.15
N PHE A 118 -5.33 2.64 -10.36
CA PHE A 118 -4.63 2.74 -11.64
C PHE A 118 -5.46 2.18 -12.79
N CYS A 119 -6.08 1.01 -12.61
CA CYS A 119 -6.92 0.39 -13.63
C CYS A 119 -8.10 1.30 -14.02
N ILE A 120 -8.78 1.90 -13.04
CA ILE A 120 -9.89 2.84 -13.31
C ILE A 120 -9.40 4.04 -14.13
N ALA A 121 -8.30 4.66 -13.72
CA ALA A 121 -7.77 5.84 -14.42
C ALA A 121 -7.31 5.52 -15.84
N LEU A 122 -6.63 4.40 -16.04
CA LEU A 122 -6.22 3.94 -17.37
C LEU A 122 -7.43 3.63 -18.27
N LYS A 123 -8.46 2.98 -17.72
CA LYS A 123 -9.70 2.69 -18.46
C LYS A 123 -10.46 3.97 -18.83
N ALA A 124 -10.44 4.99 -17.97
CA ALA A 124 -11.04 6.28 -18.26
C ALA A 124 -10.33 6.99 -19.41
N ILE A 125 -8.99 7.00 -19.41
CA ILE A 125 -8.19 7.60 -20.49
C ILE A 125 -8.35 6.82 -21.80
N ASN A 126 -8.43 5.49 -21.75
CA ASN A 126 -8.56 4.68 -22.96
C ASN A 126 -9.94 4.78 -23.64
N ARG A 127 -10.95 5.32 -22.96
CA ARG A 127 -12.27 5.60 -23.54
C ARG A 127 -12.33 6.94 -24.28
N ILE A 128 -11.33 7.81 -24.09
CA ILE A 128 -11.18 9.12 -24.75
C ILE A 128 -10.34 8.91 -26.01
#